data_AF-A0A7V4IEG6-F1
#
_entry.id   AF-A0A7V4IEG6-F1
#
_cell.length_a   1.000
_cell.length_b   1.000
_cell.length_c   1.000
_cell.angle_alpha   90.00
_cell.angle_beta   90.00
_cell.angle_gamma   90.00
#
_symmetry.space_group_name_H-M   'P 1'
#
loop_
_entity.id
_entity.type
_entity.pdbx_description
1 polymer ?
#
loop_
_entity_poly.entity_id
_entity_poly.type
_entity_poly.pdbx_seq_one_letter_code
_entity_poly.pdbx_strand_id
1 'polypeptide(L)'
;MKLHQPTADIYIPDGQPLPTALQRVTHLGIGAHQDDLEFMAFHGILQCFGKPDRWFGGVTCTNGSGSARTGPYASYTDAQMMTVRKQEQRTAALLGQYAAMIQLDYPSSAVKSATDPALQNDLREILAVMRPEVVYTHNPADKHDTHIGVVVAALQAMRALPRDQRPRTVVGCEVWRNLDWLPDAKKFLMDVSGRDNLAAALNGVFDSQIAGGKRYDLATQGRRAANATFFESHATDKTTQLIFGMDLAPLVADESLDILDYVFGLIDEFKADVRARLGKRLGVA
;
A
#
# COMPACT_ATOMS: atom_id res chain seq x y z
N MET A 1 -22.35 -2.46 -6.49
CA MET A 1 -21.07 -3.18 -6.53
C MET A 1 -21.33 -4.66 -6.27
N LYS A 2 -20.90 -5.55 -7.17
CA LYS A 2 -21.00 -7.00 -7.01
C LYS A 2 -19.58 -7.56 -7.11
N LEU A 3 -19.05 -8.06 -6.00
CA LEU A 3 -17.69 -8.60 -5.91
C LEU A 3 -17.68 -10.09 -6.31
N HIS A 4 -16.54 -10.59 -6.79
CA HIS A 4 -16.44 -11.98 -7.27
C HIS A 4 -16.49 -12.98 -6.12
N GLN A 5 -15.76 -12.73 -5.03
CA GLN A 5 -15.77 -13.61 -3.87
C GLN A 5 -17.06 -13.39 -3.06
N PRO A 6 -17.91 -14.42 -2.88
CA PRO A 6 -19.13 -14.29 -2.07
C PRO A 6 -18.82 -14.07 -0.58
N THR A 7 -17.59 -14.35 -0.16
CA THR A 7 -17.07 -14.16 1.20
C THR A 7 -16.35 -12.83 1.40
N ALA A 8 -16.32 -11.98 0.36
CA ALA A 8 -15.80 -10.62 0.47
C ALA A 8 -16.55 -9.85 1.58
N ASP A 9 -15.78 -9.15 2.39
CA ASP A 9 -16.26 -8.41 3.55
C ASP A 9 -16.23 -6.91 3.26
N ILE A 10 -17.30 -6.19 3.61
CA ILE A 10 -17.33 -4.72 3.58
C ILE A 10 -17.71 -4.23 4.97
N TYR A 11 -16.78 -3.53 5.60
CA TYR A 11 -16.94 -2.98 6.94
C TYR A 11 -16.96 -1.45 6.89
N ILE A 12 -17.99 -0.86 7.48
CA ILE A 12 -18.15 0.60 7.61
C ILE A 12 -18.01 0.98 9.09
N PRO A 13 -16.86 1.52 9.52
CA PRO A 13 -16.56 1.69 10.95
C PRO A 13 -17.52 2.62 11.70
N ASP A 14 -18.02 3.67 11.05
CA ASP A 14 -18.90 4.67 11.65
C ASP A 14 -20.39 4.40 11.39
N GLY A 15 -20.73 3.25 10.80
CA GLY A 15 -22.11 2.82 10.58
C GLY A 15 -22.89 3.62 9.52
N GLN A 16 -22.22 4.47 8.73
CA GLN A 16 -22.89 5.21 7.64
C GLN A 16 -23.46 4.25 6.57
N PRO A 17 -24.50 4.67 5.82
CA PRO A 17 -25.00 3.88 4.71
C PRO A 17 -23.90 3.57 3.69
N LEU A 18 -23.87 2.33 3.18
CA LEU A 18 -22.81 1.87 2.28
C LEU A 18 -22.52 2.83 1.11
N PRO A 19 -23.50 3.32 0.32
CA PRO A 19 -23.21 4.26 -0.76
C PRO A 19 -22.53 5.54 -0.28
N THR A 20 -23.00 6.13 0.82
CA THR A 20 -22.42 7.32 1.43
C THR A 20 -20.97 7.08 1.87
N ALA A 21 -20.71 5.95 2.52
CA ALA A 21 -19.40 5.59 3.02
C ALA A 21 -18.39 5.38 1.89
N LEU A 22 -18.78 4.74 0.78
CA LEU A 22 -17.88 4.53 -0.35
C LEU A 22 -17.63 5.83 -1.14
N GLN A 23 -18.67 6.63 -1.38
CA GLN A 23 -18.57 7.84 -2.22
C GLN A 23 -17.78 8.98 -1.59
N ARG A 24 -17.64 9.01 -0.26
CA ARG A 24 -16.84 10.03 0.44
C ARG A 24 -15.34 9.72 0.46
N VAL A 25 -14.92 8.54 0.00
CA VAL A 25 -13.50 8.14 0.02
C VAL A 25 -12.70 9.07 -0.89
N THR A 26 -11.73 9.76 -0.30
CA THR A 26 -10.81 10.67 -1.02
C THR A 26 -9.45 10.06 -1.26
N HIS A 27 -9.01 9.22 -0.31
CA HIS A 27 -7.73 8.53 -0.32
C HIS A 27 -8.02 7.03 -0.19
N LEU A 28 -7.47 6.21 -1.07
CA LEU A 28 -7.71 4.76 -1.07
C LEU A 28 -6.38 4.02 -0.94
N GLY A 29 -6.28 3.15 0.06
CA GLY A 29 -5.20 2.15 0.13
C GLY A 29 -5.64 0.82 -0.48
N ILE A 30 -4.80 0.22 -1.32
CA ILE A 30 -4.99 -1.11 -1.91
C ILE A 30 -3.80 -1.99 -1.50
N GLY A 31 -4.02 -2.85 -0.52
CA GLY A 31 -3.04 -3.77 0.06
C GLY A 31 -3.27 -5.21 -0.39
N ALA A 32 -2.23 -6.03 -0.31
CA ALA A 32 -2.32 -7.45 -0.64
C ALA A 32 -2.84 -8.24 0.56
N HIS A 33 -2.34 -7.93 1.74
CA HIS A 33 -2.61 -8.62 3.00
C HIS A 33 -3.17 -7.65 4.05
N GLN A 34 -3.75 -8.24 5.09
CA GLN A 34 -4.09 -7.50 6.30
C GLN A 34 -2.81 -7.12 7.03
N ASP A 35 -2.59 -5.81 7.22
CA ASP A 35 -1.40 -5.08 7.75
C ASP A 35 -0.75 -4.11 6.75
N ASP A 36 -0.83 -4.40 5.45
CA ASP A 36 -0.14 -3.63 4.41
C ASP A 36 -0.53 -2.15 4.43
N LEU A 37 -1.82 -1.84 4.62
CA LEU A 37 -2.34 -0.47 4.57
C LEU A 37 -1.73 0.41 5.67
N GLU A 38 -1.65 -0.13 6.88
CA GLU A 38 -1.14 0.58 8.05
C GLU A 38 0.39 0.74 7.98
N PHE A 39 1.09 -0.21 7.37
CA PHE A 39 2.53 -0.12 7.18
C PHE A 39 2.92 0.82 6.04
N MET A 40 2.30 0.69 4.87
CA MET A 40 2.72 1.34 3.63
C MET A 40 1.97 2.63 3.33
N ALA A 41 0.68 2.70 3.67
CA ALA A 41 -0.21 3.81 3.32
C ALA A 41 -0.55 4.70 4.54
N PHE A 42 0.27 4.67 5.59
CA PHE A 42 0.05 5.47 6.80
C PHE A 42 -0.07 6.96 6.53
N HIS A 43 0.63 7.47 5.51
CA HIS A 43 0.45 8.85 5.06
C HIS A 43 -1.00 9.16 4.66
N GLY A 44 -1.64 8.30 3.87
CA GLY A 44 -3.05 8.47 3.47
C GLY A 44 -4.00 8.43 4.68
N ILE A 45 -3.75 7.52 5.62
CA ILE A 45 -4.51 7.42 6.88
C ILE A 45 -4.36 8.74 7.65
N LEU A 46 -3.14 9.23 7.81
CA LEU A 46 -2.84 10.45 8.55
C LEU A 46 -3.46 11.70 7.91
N GLN A 47 -3.47 11.79 6.58
CA GLN A 47 -4.10 12.90 5.86
C GLN A 47 -5.62 12.96 6.04
N CYS A 48 -6.26 11.85 6.42
CA CYS A 48 -7.70 11.73 6.61
C CYS A 48 -8.13 11.70 8.08
N PHE A 49 -7.25 11.25 8.98
CA PHE A 49 -7.59 11.04 10.39
C PHE A 49 -8.11 12.33 11.06
N GLY A 50 -9.32 12.28 11.60
CA GLY A 50 -9.99 13.41 12.23
C GLY A 50 -10.34 14.58 11.28
N LYS A 51 -10.38 14.35 9.96
CA LYS A 51 -10.77 15.38 8.98
C LYS A 51 -12.26 15.26 8.61
N PRO A 52 -12.97 16.38 8.42
CA PRO A 52 -14.38 16.35 8.02
C PRO A 52 -14.59 16.07 6.52
N ASP A 53 -13.60 16.42 5.70
CA ASP A 53 -13.67 16.47 4.24
C ASP A 53 -12.72 15.49 3.54
N ARG A 54 -11.91 14.75 4.30
CA ARG A 54 -10.98 13.74 3.79
C ARG A 54 -11.19 12.42 4.49
N TRP A 55 -11.39 11.39 3.69
CA TRP A 55 -11.66 10.05 4.17
C TRP A 55 -10.75 9.03 3.51
N PHE A 56 -10.18 8.17 4.34
CA PHE A 56 -9.39 7.02 3.91
C PHE A 56 -10.31 5.82 3.73
N GLY A 57 -10.22 5.15 2.59
CA GLY A 57 -10.79 3.83 2.35
C GLY A 57 -9.67 2.79 2.23
N GLY A 58 -9.95 1.56 2.65
CA GLY A 58 -9.00 0.45 2.53
C GLY A 58 -9.56 -0.70 1.71
N VAL A 59 -8.70 -1.33 0.91
CA VAL A 59 -8.94 -2.61 0.24
C VAL A 59 -7.81 -3.56 0.57
N THR A 60 -8.10 -4.75 1.12
CA THR A 60 -7.13 -5.86 1.23
C THR A 60 -7.55 -6.98 0.30
N CYS A 61 -6.66 -7.39 -0.60
CA CYS A 61 -7.02 -8.28 -1.70
C CYS A 61 -7.11 -9.76 -1.28
N THR A 62 -6.26 -10.21 -0.37
CA THR A 62 -6.18 -11.64 -0.01
C THR A 62 -6.76 -11.98 1.37
N ASN A 63 -7.01 -13.26 1.57
CA ASN A 63 -7.59 -13.80 2.80
C ASN A 63 -6.58 -14.03 3.95
N GLY A 64 -5.28 -13.87 3.70
CA GLY A 64 -4.26 -14.03 4.73
C GLY A 64 -4.12 -15.46 5.29
N SER A 65 -4.60 -16.50 4.61
CA SER A 65 -4.47 -17.88 5.11
C SER A 65 -3.02 -18.38 5.08
N GLY A 66 -2.20 -17.98 4.10
CA GLY A 66 -0.90 -18.61 3.86
C GLY A 66 0.30 -18.14 4.70
N SER A 67 0.14 -17.22 5.65
CA SER A 67 1.30 -16.68 6.38
C SER A 67 1.81 -17.63 7.45
N ALA A 68 3.12 -17.52 7.74
CA ALA A 68 3.77 -18.24 8.83
C ALA A 68 3.10 -17.91 10.18
N ARG A 69 2.91 -18.93 11.01
CA ARG A 69 2.27 -18.83 12.34
C ARG A 69 3.22 -19.40 13.37
N THR A 70 3.47 -18.65 14.43
CA THR A 70 4.18 -19.14 15.60
C THR A 70 3.53 -18.53 16.86
N GLY A 71 4.07 -18.84 18.04
CA GLY A 71 3.58 -18.28 19.29
C GLY A 71 2.10 -18.63 19.55
N PRO A 72 1.27 -17.67 20.01
CA PRO A 72 -0.15 -17.91 20.35
C PRO A 72 -1.00 -18.49 19.21
N TYR A 73 -0.58 -18.29 17.96
CA TYR A 73 -1.32 -18.70 16.76
C TYR A 73 -0.80 -20.01 16.14
N ALA A 74 0.19 -20.67 16.75
CA ALA A 74 0.84 -21.84 16.17
C ALA A 74 -0.13 -23.02 15.89
N SER A 75 -1.18 -23.17 16.69
CA SER A 75 -2.18 -24.23 16.56
C SER A 75 -3.40 -23.84 15.71
N TYR A 76 -3.45 -22.61 15.19
CA TYR A 76 -4.60 -22.13 14.44
C TYR A 76 -4.64 -22.76 13.04
N THR A 77 -5.84 -23.16 12.63
CA THR A 77 -6.13 -23.54 11.24
C THR A 77 -6.21 -22.32 10.33
N ASP A 78 -6.18 -22.54 9.01
CA ASP A 78 -6.28 -21.48 8.01
C ASP A 78 -7.56 -20.65 8.17
N ALA A 79 -8.70 -21.31 8.39
CA ALA A 79 -9.98 -20.63 8.59
C ALA A 79 -10.00 -19.79 9.89
N GLN A 80 -9.36 -20.28 10.96
CA GLN A 80 -9.23 -19.52 12.21
C GLN A 80 -8.34 -18.28 11.98
N MET A 81 -7.23 -18.41 11.27
CA MET A 81 -6.36 -17.28 10.94
C MET A 81 -7.02 -16.23 10.06
N MET A 82 -7.76 -16.65 9.03
CA MET A 82 -8.55 -15.75 8.20
C MET A 82 -9.53 -14.93 9.07
N THR A 83 -10.16 -15.57 10.04
CA THR A 83 -11.11 -14.91 10.97
C THR A 83 -10.39 -13.88 11.85
N VAL A 84 -9.26 -14.24 12.45
CA VAL A 84 -8.44 -13.32 13.26
C VAL A 84 -8.05 -12.10 12.46
N ARG A 85 -7.44 -12.30 11.29
CA ARG A 85 -6.91 -11.21 10.45
C ARG A 85 -8.00 -10.31 9.89
N LYS A 86 -9.14 -10.89 9.54
CA LYS A 86 -10.34 -10.12 9.15
C LYS A 86 -10.75 -9.17 10.26
N GLN A 87 -10.70 -9.62 11.51
CA GLN A 87 -11.05 -8.80 12.67
C GLN A 87 -9.95 -7.78 13.02
N GLU A 88 -8.67 -8.14 12.89
CA GLU A 88 -7.55 -7.20 13.02
C GLU A 88 -7.70 -6.04 12.03
N GLN A 89 -7.92 -6.32 10.74
CA GLN A 89 -8.09 -5.26 9.75
C GLN A 89 -9.31 -4.37 10.01
N ARG A 90 -10.44 -4.92 10.48
CA ARG A 90 -11.59 -4.12 10.91
C ARG A 90 -11.26 -3.23 12.11
N THR A 91 -10.47 -3.74 13.05
CA THR A 91 -10.03 -2.99 14.23
C THR A 91 -9.11 -1.84 13.83
N ALA A 92 -8.17 -2.07 12.89
CA ALA A 92 -7.33 -1.03 12.33
C ALA A 92 -8.16 0.05 11.60
N ALA A 93 -9.16 -0.36 10.81
CA ALA A 93 -10.06 0.57 10.14
C ALA A 93 -10.89 1.43 11.12
N LEU A 94 -11.32 0.83 12.24
CA LEU A 94 -12.01 1.55 13.31
C LEU A 94 -11.08 2.56 14.00
N LEU A 95 -9.88 2.13 14.41
CA LEU A 95 -8.90 2.99 15.06
C LEU A 95 -8.40 4.11 14.15
N GLY A 96 -8.24 3.82 12.85
CA GLY A 96 -7.81 4.78 11.83
C GLY A 96 -8.93 5.66 11.28
N GLN A 97 -10.17 5.49 11.76
CA GLN A 97 -11.35 6.26 11.33
C GLN A 97 -11.60 6.18 9.81
N TYR A 98 -11.50 4.98 9.24
CA TYR A 98 -11.70 4.81 7.80
C TYR A 98 -13.17 5.04 7.44
N ALA A 99 -13.40 5.51 6.21
CA ALA A 99 -14.74 5.56 5.65
C ALA A 99 -15.28 4.16 5.37
N ALA A 100 -14.44 3.26 4.85
CA ALA A 100 -14.79 1.89 4.52
C ALA A 100 -13.54 1.00 4.47
N MET A 101 -13.71 -0.28 4.80
CA MET A 101 -12.70 -1.32 4.66
C MET A 101 -13.29 -2.50 3.90
N ILE A 102 -12.74 -2.81 2.73
CA ILE A 102 -13.17 -3.92 1.87
C ILE A 102 -12.11 -5.01 1.90
N GLN A 103 -12.48 -6.24 2.27
CA GLN A 103 -11.58 -7.38 2.28
C GLN A 103 -12.07 -8.39 1.25
N LEU A 104 -11.35 -8.52 0.13
CA LEU A 104 -11.81 -9.27 -1.05
C LEU A 104 -11.68 -10.78 -0.91
N ASP A 105 -10.93 -11.27 0.08
CA ASP A 105 -10.87 -12.69 0.45
C ASP A 105 -10.33 -13.63 -0.64
N TYR A 106 -9.54 -13.13 -1.60
CA TYR A 106 -8.91 -14.00 -2.60
C TYR A 106 -7.83 -14.88 -1.95
N PRO A 107 -7.65 -16.13 -2.40
CA PRO A 107 -6.43 -16.87 -2.10
C PRO A 107 -5.25 -16.20 -2.81
N SER A 108 -4.07 -16.16 -2.17
CA SER A 108 -2.88 -15.52 -2.75
C SER A 108 -2.46 -16.13 -4.10
N SER A 109 -2.83 -17.38 -4.39
CA SER A 109 -2.59 -18.02 -5.69
C SER A 109 -3.38 -17.36 -6.83
N ALA A 110 -4.63 -16.95 -6.59
CA ALA A 110 -5.45 -16.29 -7.60
C ALA A 110 -4.89 -14.90 -7.97
N VAL A 111 -4.41 -14.16 -6.97
CA VAL A 111 -3.81 -12.83 -7.16
C VAL A 111 -2.51 -12.85 -7.95
N LYS A 112 -1.79 -13.99 -7.95
CA LYS A 112 -0.55 -14.17 -8.71
C LYS A 112 -0.78 -14.65 -10.15
N SER A 113 -2.03 -14.90 -10.54
CA SER A 113 -2.37 -15.34 -11.89
C SER A 113 -2.29 -14.17 -12.87
N ALA A 114 -1.51 -14.32 -13.94
CA ALA A 114 -1.42 -13.32 -15.00
C ALA A 114 -2.67 -13.27 -15.91
N THR A 115 -3.54 -14.29 -15.85
CA THR A 115 -4.65 -14.46 -16.79
C THR A 115 -6.02 -14.42 -16.13
N ASP A 116 -6.10 -14.40 -14.79
CA ASP A 116 -7.37 -14.28 -14.08
C ASP A 116 -7.73 -12.81 -13.86
N PRO A 117 -8.74 -12.26 -14.56
CA PRO A 117 -9.09 -10.85 -14.46
C PRO A 117 -9.95 -10.53 -13.23
N ALA A 118 -10.31 -11.52 -12.39
CA ALA A 118 -11.29 -11.34 -11.33
C ALA A 118 -10.90 -10.21 -10.36
N LEU A 119 -9.65 -10.20 -9.88
CA LEU A 119 -9.18 -9.15 -8.97
C LEU A 119 -9.20 -7.76 -9.64
N GLN A 120 -8.71 -7.67 -10.87
CA GLN A 120 -8.73 -6.42 -11.64
C GLN A 120 -10.16 -5.89 -11.79
N ASN A 121 -11.12 -6.78 -12.08
CA ASN A 121 -12.53 -6.41 -12.25
C ASN A 121 -13.14 -5.91 -10.94
N ASP A 122 -12.88 -6.56 -9.81
CA ASP A 122 -13.36 -6.10 -8.50
C ASP A 122 -12.76 -4.74 -8.12
N LEU A 123 -11.45 -4.55 -8.34
CA LEU A 123 -10.80 -3.27 -8.10
C LEU A 123 -11.37 -2.17 -8.99
N ARG A 124 -11.68 -2.45 -10.26
CA ARG A 124 -12.32 -1.49 -11.18
C ARG A 124 -13.70 -1.06 -10.66
N GLU A 125 -14.52 -2.00 -10.19
CA GLU A 125 -15.84 -1.70 -9.61
C GLU A 125 -15.72 -0.83 -8.35
N ILE A 126 -14.76 -1.14 -7.47
CA ILE A 126 -14.50 -0.35 -6.26
C ILE A 126 -14.07 1.07 -6.62
N LEU A 127 -13.08 1.21 -7.50
CA LEU A 127 -12.56 2.50 -7.92
C LEU A 127 -13.63 3.36 -8.63
N ALA A 128 -14.48 2.75 -9.45
CA ALA A 128 -15.56 3.45 -10.14
C ALA A 128 -16.61 4.03 -9.16
N VAL A 129 -16.86 3.36 -8.04
CA VAL A 129 -17.79 3.80 -6.99
C VAL A 129 -17.15 4.83 -6.06
N MET A 130 -15.91 4.58 -5.62
CA MET A 130 -15.23 5.43 -4.64
C MET A 130 -14.65 6.71 -5.26
N ARG A 131 -14.16 6.64 -6.51
CA ARG A 131 -13.51 7.74 -7.23
C ARG A 131 -12.48 8.51 -6.38
N PRO A 132 -11.50 7.82 -5.76
CA PRO A 132 -10.52 8.48 -4.92
C PRO A 132 -9.65 9.42 -5.74
N GLU A 133 -9.22 10.53 -5.13
CA GLU A 133 -8.23 11.43 -5.73
C GLU A 133 -6.81 10.84 -5.63
N VAL A 134 -6.54 10.15 -4.51
CA VAL A 134 -5.23 9.57 -4.20
C VAL A 134 -5.35 8.07 -3.98
N VAL A 135 -4.52 7.28 -4.65
CA VAL A 135 -4.40 5.83 -4.43
C VAL A 135 -3.01 5.48 -3.91
N TYR A 136 -2.96 4.70 -2.84
CA TYR A 136 -1.75 4.08 -2.30
C TYR A 136 -1.81 2.58 -2.59
N THR A 137 -0.79 2.03 -3.22
CA THR A 137 -0.68 0.58 -3.50
C THR A 137 0.77 0.16 -3.37
N HIS A 138 1.08 -1.12 -3.54
CA HIS A 138 2.45 -1.62 -3.57
C HIS A 138 3.29 -0.98 -4.68
N ASN A 139 4.62 -0.94 -4.50
CA ASN A 139 5.55 -0.59 -5.57
C ASN A 139 5.79 -1.79 -6.53
N PRO A 140 5.92 -1.58 -7.84
CA PRO A 140 6.13 -2.65 -8.82
C PRO A 140 7.51 -3.32 -8.77
N ALA A 141 8.42 -2.82 -7.92
CA ALA A 141 9.75 -3.40 -7.70
C ALA A 141 9.84 -4.18 -6.37
N ASP A 142 8.72 -4.46 -5.70
CA ASP A 142 8.69 -5.12 -4.40
C ASP A 142 9.29 -6.55 -4.45
N LYS A 143 9.59 -7.15 -3.29
CA LYS A 143 10.15 -8.51 -3.20
C LYS A 143 9.08 -9.59 -3.06
N HIS A 144 7.84 -9.21 -2.77
CA HIS A 144 6.77 -10.16 -2.50
C HIS A 144 5.86 -10.34 -3.71
N ASP A 145 5.82 -11.55 -4.30
CA ASP A 145 5.08 -11.80 -5.56
C ASP A 145 3.60 -11.41 -5.50
N THR A 146 2.93 -11.62 -4.36
CA THR A 146 1.52 -11.19 -4.21
C THR A 146 1.38 -9.67 -4.25
N HIS A 147 2.38 -8.90 -3.80
CA HIS A 147 2.35 -7.45 -3.89
C HIS A 147 2.46 -7.00 -5.35
N ILE A 148 3.33 -7.67 -6.13
CA ILE A 148 3.46 -7.48 -7.58
C ILE A 148 2.13 -7.77 -8.29
N GLY A 149 1.48 -8.90 -7.98
CA GLY A 149 0.16 -9.23 -8.55
C GLY A 149 -0.90 -8.16 -8.25
N VAL A 150 -0.95 -7.65 -7.02
CA VAL A 150 -1.91 -6.60 -6.63
C VAL A 150 -1.62 -5.27 -7.31
N VAL A 151 -0.37 -4.78 -7.35
CA VAL A 151 -0.08 -3.49 -8.00
C VAL A 151 -0.37 -3.55 -9.50
N VAL A 152 -0.06 -4.67 -10.18
CA VAL A 152 -0.39 -4.83 -11.59
C VAL A 152 -1.90 -4.80 -11.79
N ALA A 153 -2.68 -5.55 -11.01
CA ALA A 153 -4.14 -5.54 -11.08
C ALA A 153 -4.72 -4.14 -10.78
N ALA A 154 -4.17 -3.43 -9.81
CA ALA A 154 -4.61 -2.07 -9.46
C ALA A 154 -4.33 -1.08 -10.60
N LEU A 155 -3.12 -1.09 -11.18
CA LEU A 155 -2.76 -0.25 -12.33
C LEU A 155 -3.66 -0.53 -13.53
N GLN A 156 -3.89 -1.79 -13.85
CA GLN A 156 -4.79 -2.19 -14.94
C GLN A 156 -6.25 -1.81 -14.66
N ALA A 157 -6.72 -1.93 -13.42
CA ALA A 157 -8.06 -1.50 -13.03
C ALA A 157 -8.24 0.01 -13.16
N MET A 158 -7.24 0.80 -12.71
CA MET A 158 -7.25 2.26 -12.86
C MET A 158 -7.18 2.67 -14.33
N ARG A 159 -6.36 2.02 -15.17
CA ARG A 159 -6.31 2.24 -16.62
C ARG A 159 -7.64 1.96 -17.31
N ALA A 160 -8.38 0.95 -16.85
CA ALA A 160 -9.67 0.58 -17.43
C ALA A 160 -10.81 1.56 -17.11
N LEU A 161 -10.60 2.53 -16.22
CA LEU A 161 -11.60 3.58 -15.94
C LEU A 161 -11.60 4.65 -17.03
N PRO A 162 -12.75 5.33 -17.23
CA PRO A 162 -12.80 6.60 -17.96
C PRO A 162 -11.75 7.57 -17.42
N ARG A 163 -11.07 8.32 -18.32
CA ARG A 163 -9.94 9.17 -17.95
C ARG A 163 -10.26 10.19 -16.85
N ASP A 164 -11.47 10.72 -16.85
CA ASP A 164 -12.00 11.67 -15.86
C ASP A 164 -12.28 11.05 -14.47
N GLN A 165 -12.26 9.71 -14.37
CA GLN A 165 -12.49 8.95 -13.14
C GLN A 165 -11.22 8.32 -12.59
N ARG A 166 -10.07 8.52 -13.25
CA ARG A 166 -8.79 8.01 -12.76
C ARG A 166 -8.28 8.86 -11.60
N PRO A 167 -7.63 8.25 -10.59
CA PRO A 167 -7.01 9.01 -9.52
C PRO A 167 -5.91 9.93 -10.06
N ARG A 168 -5.77 11.10 -9.46
CA ARG A 168 -4.77 12.11 -9.85
C ARG A 168 -3.39 11.75 -9.33
N THR A 169 -3.34 11.10 -8.17
CA THR A 169 -2.09 10.67 -7.53
C THR A 169 -2.15 9.18 -7.27
N VAL A 170 -1.09 8.47 -7.67
CA VAL A 170 -0.96 7.03 -7.44
C VAL A 170 0.43 6.78 -6.90
N VAL A 171 0.53 6.25 -5.69
CA VAL A 171 1.80 6.06 -4.99
C VAL A 171 2.07 4.56 -4.82
N GLY A 172 3.15 4.09 -5.45
CA GLY A 172 3.73 2.77 -5.20
C GLY A 172 4.56 2.80 -3.93
N CYS A 173 3.98 2.38 -2.81
CA CYS A 173 4.56 2.46 -1.48
C CYS A 173 5.63 1.38 -1.25
N GLU A 174 6.64 1.71 -0.46
CA GLU A 174 7.63 0.74 -0.02
C GLU A 174 7.08 -0.20 1.06
N VAL A 175 7.40 -1.49 0.95
CA VAL A 175 7.12 -2.51 1.99
C VAL A 175 8.30 -3.46 2.12
N TRP A 176 8.35 -4.57 1.37
CA TRP A 176 9.46 -5.51 1.49
C TRP A 176 10.73 -4.99 0.83
N ARG A 177 10.59 -4.22 -0.26
CA ARG A 177 11.72 -3.48 -0.85
C ARG A 177 11.63 -2.01 -0.45
N ASN A 178 12.72 -1.49 0.13
CA ASN A 178 12.92 -0.06 0.31
C ASN A 178 13.18 0.59 -1.06
N LEU A 179 12.73 1.82 -1.23
CA LEU A 179 12.88 2.62 -2.45
C LEU A 179 14.07 3.59 -2.44
N ASP A 180 15.03 3.44 -1.53
CA ASP A 180 16.24 4.27 -1.44
C ASP A 180 17.06 4.31 -2.75
N TRP A 181 16.99 3.23 -3.54
CA TRP A 181 17.62 3.13 -4.86
C TRP A 181 17.01 4.08 -5.91
N LEU A 182 15.80 4.62 -5.69
CA LEU A 182 15.23 5.60 -6.60
C LEU A 182 16.06 6.89 -6.58
N PRO A 183 16.26 7.56 -7.73
CA PRO A 183 16.81 8.91 -7.72
C PRO A 183 15.98 9.83 -6.80
N ASP A 184 16.63 10.65 -5.97
CA ASP A 184 15.92 11.46 -4.96
C ASP A 184 14.83 12.36 -5.57
N ALA A 185 15.09 12.93 -6.75
CA ALA A 185 14.14 13.76 -7.48
C ALA A 185 12.92 12.99 -8.01
N LYS A 186 12.95 11.65 -7.99
CA LYS A 186 11.86 10.76 -8.42
C LYS A 186 11.13 10.12 -7.25
N LYS A 187 11.61 10.31 -6.01
CA LYS A 187 10.95 9.80 -4.81
C LYS A 187 9.71 10.66 -4.50
N PHE A 188 8.59 10.00 -4.30
CA PHE A 188 7.42 10.61 -3.66
C PHE A 188 7.63 10.59 -2.15
N LEU A 189 7.84 11.75 -1.55
CA LEU A 189 8.17 11.88 -0.12
C LEU A 189 6.90 12.04 0.70
N MET A 190 6.69 11.14 1.66
CA MET A 190 5.53 11.15 2.55
C MET A 190 5.96 11.40 3.99
N ASP A 191 5.84 12.65 4.45
CA ASP A 191 6.07 13.00 5.84
C ASP A 191 4.95 12.44 6.73
N VAL A 192 5.33 11.60 7.69
CA VAL A 192 4.41 10.98 8.65
C VAL A 192 4.79 11.27 10.11
N SER A 193 5.51 12.37 10.32
CA SER A 193 5.97 12.83 11.64
C SER A 193 4.81 13.23 12.56
N GLY A 194 5.01 13.09 13.88
CA GLY A 194 4.15 13.72 14.90
C GLY A 194 2.87 12.96 15.27
N ARG A 195 2.67 11.73 14.78
CA ARG A 195 1.55 10.84 15.16
C ARG A 195 2.01 9.42 15.50
N ASP A 196 3.14 9.34 16.18
CA ASP A 196 3.81 8.09 16.56
C ASP A 196 2.89 7.17 17.37
N ASN A 197 2.05 7.74 18.23
CA ASN A 197 1.06 7.00 19.01
C ASN A 197 -0.01 6.34 18.13
N LEU A 198 -0.49 7.03 17.09
CA LEU A 198 -1.44 6.46 16.13
C LEU A 198 -0.77 5.37 15.29
N ALA A 199 0.46 5.62 14.81
CA ALA A 199 1.23 4.62 14.08
C ALA A 199 1.46 3.35 14.91
N ALA A 200 1.85 3.50 16.18
CA ALA A 200 2.04 2.37 17.09
C ALA A 200 0.72 1.63 17.36
N ALA A 201 -0.38 2.36 17.57
CA ALA A 201 -1.70 1.75 17.78
C ALA A 201 -2.14 0.93 16.57
N LEU A 202 -2.05 1.49 15.35
CA LEU A 202 -2.43 0.81 14.11
C LEU A 202 -1.55 -0.42 13.84
N ASN A 203 -0.22 -0.26 13.94
CA ASN A 203 0.71 -1.36 13.69
C ASN A 203 0.52 -2.50 14.72
N GLY A 204 0.21 -2.15 15.97
CA GLY A 204 0.02 -3.10 17.06
C GLY A 204 -1.28 -3.91 16.98
N VAL A 205 -2.24 -3.52 16.13
CA VAL A 205 -3.48 -4.29 15.93
C VAL A 205 -3.21 -5.68 15.37
N PHE A 206 -2.20 -5.80 14.51
CA PHE A 206 -1.88 -7.03 13.78
C PHE A 206 -0.98 -7.96 14.61
N ASP A 207 -1.44 -8.29 15.82
CA ASP A 207 -0.74 -9.19 16.74
C ASP A 207 -0.41 -10.52 16.05
N SER A 208 -1.32 -11.05 15.24
CA SER A 208 -1.10 -12.28 14.49
C SER A 208 0.02 -12.21 13.45
N GLN A 209 0.43 -11.02 13.04
CA GLN A 209 1.55 -10.80 12.13
C GLN A 209 2.86 -10.59 12.90
N ILE A 210 2.83 -9.94 14.07
CA ILE A 210 4.03 -9.49 14.79
C ILE A 210 4.44 -10.37 15.97
N ALA A 211 3.50 -11.07 16.61
CA ALA A 211 3.78 -12.02 17.69
C ALA A 211 4.57 -13.25 17.19
N GLY A 212 4.50 -13.52 15.88
CA GLY A 212 5.07 -14.69 15.23
C GLY A 212 6.60 -14.67 15.02
N GLY A 213 7.30 -13.68 15.58
CA GLY A 213 8.76 -13.53 15.51
C GLY A 213 9.26 -12.51 14.46
N LYS A 214 8.40 -12.04 13.54
CA LYS A 214 8.72 -10.94 12.63
C LYS A 214 8.10 -9.65 13.15
N ARG A 215 8.92 -8.77 13.72
CA ARG A 215 8.50 -7.47 14.26
C ARG A 215 8.37 -6.41 13.16
N TYR A 216 7.39 -6.61 12.28
CA TYR A 216 7.10 -5.67 11.18
C TYR A 216 6.75 -4.26 11.70
N ASP A 217 6.12 -4.17 12.86
CA ASP A 217 5.85 -2.94 13.58
C ASP A 217 7.14 -2.14 13.85
N LEU A 218 8.16 -2.79 14.42
CA LEU A 218 9.46 -2.17 14.70
C LEU A 218 10.25 -1.89 13.42
N ALA A 219 10.23 -2.81 12.46
CA ALA A 219 10.93 -2.66 11.20
C ALA A 219 10.38 -1.48 10.38
N THR A 220 9.05 -1.30 10.38
CA THR A 220 8.36 -0.19 9.72
C THR A 220 8.73 1.15 10.36
N GLN A 221 8.71 1.24 11.70
CA GLN A 221 9.12 2.46 12.41
C GLN A 221 10.61 2.78 12.18
N GLY A 222 11.47 1.76 12.30
CA GLY A 222 12.90 1.90 12.05
C GLY A 222 13.20 2.37 10.63
N ARG A 223 12.46 1.87 9.63
CA ARG A 223 12.60 2.33 8.25
C ARG A 223 12.18 3.79 8.10
N ARG A 224 11.06 4.20 8.69
CA ARG A 224 10.59 5.60 8.61
C ARG A 224 11.59 6.58 9.20
N ALA A 225 12.18 6.24 10.33
CA ALA A 225 13.24 7.02 10.95
C ALA A 225 14.51 7.03 10.08
N ALA A 226 14.94 5.87 9.58
CA ALA A 226 16.11 5.77 8.72
C ALA A 226 15.95 6.60 7.45
N ASN A 227 14.80 6.53 6.78
CA ASN A 227 14.50 7.34 5.61
C ASN A 227 14.54 8.83 5.93
N ALA A 228 13.96 9.27 7.05
CA ALA A 228 13.96 10.68 7.44
C ALA A 228 15.39 11.22 7.62
N THR A 229 16.26 10.44 8.26
CA THR A 229 17.64 10.85 8.56
C THR A 229 18.62 10.67 7.40
N PHE A 230 18.46 9.64 6.57
CA PHE A 230 19.41 9.36 5.49
C PHE A 230 19.02 9.98 4.14
N PHE A 231 17.83 10.56 4.01
CA PHE A 231 17.37 11.14 2.74
C PHE A 231 18.25 12.30 2.25
N GLU A 232 18.63 13.24 3.12
CA GLU A 232 19.44 14.41 2.72
C GLU A 232 20.74 14.51 3.54
N SER A 233 21.87 14.22 2.89
CA SER A 233 23.18 14.10 3.57
C SER A 233 23.80 15.41 4.09
N HIS A 234 23.22 16.57 3.76
CA HIS A 234 23.81 17.89 4.05
C HIS A 234 22.84 18.89 4.70
N ALA A 235 21.60 18.48 4.96
CA ALA A 235 20.60 19.30 5.64
C ALA A 235 20.24 18.70 7.01
N THR A 236 19.81 19.54 7.95
CA THR A 236 19.20 19.06 9.18
C THR A 236 17.81 18.54 8.89
N ASP A 237 17.46 17.37 9.45
CA ASP A 237 16.15 16.75 9.32
C ASP A 237 15.02 17.73 9.67
N LYS A 238 14.13 17.98 8.70
CA LYS A 238 12.87 18.73 8.92
C LYS A 238 11.71 17.82 9.34
N THR A 239 11.88 16.52 9.17
CA THR A 239 10.89 15.47 9.45
C THR A 239 11.55 14.41 10.32
N THR A 240 10.78 13.76 11.21
CA THR A 240 11.30 12.68 12.07
C THR A 240 10.92 11.29 11.55
N GLN A 241 9.95 11.22 10.63
CA GLN A 241 9.53 9.98 9.98
C GLN A 241 9.14 10.22 8.53
N LEU A 242 9.70 9.43 7.62
CA LEU A 242 9.50 9.58 6.19
C LEU A 242 9.23 8.23 5.53
N ILE A 243 8.20 8.16 4.69
CA ILE A 243 7.95 6.99 3.83
C ILE A 243 8.29 7.41 2.40
N PHE A 244 9.01 6.54 1.68
CA PHE A 244 9.24 6.72 0.25
C PHE A 244 8.16 6.03 -0.58
N GLY A 245 7.75 6.69 -1.65
CA GLY A 245 6.90 6.14 -2.69
C GLY A 245 7.50 6.32 -4.08
N MET A 246 7.06 5.47 -5.00
CA MET A 246 7.24 5.65 -6.43
C MET A 246 6.01 6.35 -6.99
N ASP A 247 6.17 7.43 -7.74
CA ASP A 247 5.05 8.02 -8.47
C ASP A 247 4.63 7.08 -9.61
N LEU A 248 3.39 6.59 -9.55
CA LEU A 248 2.78 5.71 -10.55
C LEU A 248 1.67 6.42 -11.33
N ALA A 249 1.37 7.69 -11.05
CA ALA A 249 0.35 8.44 -11.77
C ALA A 249 0.60 8.49 -13.29
N PRO A 250 1.85 8.62 -13.79
CA PRO A 250 2.12 8.57 -15.24
C PRO A 250 1.62 7.29 -15.89
N LEU A 251 1.81 6.14 -15.24
CA LEU A 251 1.35 4.84 -15.74
C LEU A 251 -0.18 4.78 -15.83
N VAL A 252 -0.92 5.44 -14.95
CA VAL A 252 -2.38 5.43 -14.98
C VAL A 252 -2.94 6.45 -16.00
N ALA A 253 -2.30 7.60 -16.12
CA ALA A 253 -2.70 8.66 -17.04
C ALA A 253 -2.47 8.28 -18.51
N ASP A 254 -1.35 7.63 -18.80
CA ASP A 254 -0.97 7.18 -20.14
C ASP A 254 -0.90 5.65 -20.24
N GLU A 255 -1.90 5.07 -20.89
CA GLU A 255 -2.00 3.62 -21.11
C GLU A 255 -0.95 3.08 -22.08
N SER A 256 -0.31 3.95 -22.88
CA SER A 256 0.73 3.55 -23.82
C SER A 256 2.08 3.30 -23.15
N LEU A 257 2.28 3.78 -21.92
CA LEU A 257 3.48 3.49 -21.14
C LEU A 257 3.48 2.04 -20.68
N ASP A 258 4.56 1.33 -20.98
CA ASP A 258 4.78 -0.01 -20.46
C ASP A 258 5.26 0.03 -18.99
N ILE A 259 4.72 -0.85 -18.16
CA ILE A 259 5.02 -0.88 -16.72
C ILE A 259 6.47 -1.35 -16.49
N LEU A 260 6.96 -2.31 -17.27
CA LEU A 260 8.32 -2.81 -17.15
C LEU A 260 9.31 -1.73 -17.58
N ASP A 261 9.10 -1.11 -18.74
CA ASP A 261 9.97 -0.05 -19.24
C ASP A 261 10.06 1.13 -18.27
N TYR A 262 8.94 1.50 -17.64
CA TYR A 262 8.91 2.55 -16.63
C TYR A 262 9.80 2.21 -15.42
N VAL A 263 9.69 1.00 -14.88
CA VAL A 263 10.48 0.56 -13.72
C VAL A 263 11.94 0.35 -14.09
N PHE A 264 12.23 -0.26 -15.24
CA PHE A 264 13.60 -0.46 -15.71
C PHE A 264 14.30 0.86 -16.02
N GLY A 265 13.59 1.86 -16.54
CA GLY A 265 14.12 3.21 -16.71
C GLY A 265 14.64 3.80 -15.40
N LEU A 266 13.90 3.66 -14.29
CA LEU A 266 14.34 4.10 -12.97
C LEU A 266 15.57 3.33 -12.46
N ILE A 267 15.65 2.03 -12.75
CA ILE A 267 16.81 1.18 -12.40
C ILE A 267 18.05 1.60 -13.20
N ASP A 268 17.87 1.88 -14.49
CA ASP A 268 18.96 2.35 -15.36
C ASP A 268 19.43 3.76 -14.96
N GLU A 269 18.54 4.64 -14.52
CA GLU A 269 18.90 5.94 -13.92
C GLU A 269 19.78 5.74 -12.66
N PHE A 270 19.38 4.85 -11.75
CA PHE A 270 20.19 4.51 -10.57
C PHE A 270 21.57 3.96 -10.95
N LYS A 271 21.60 3.00 -11.88
CA LYS A 271 22.84 2.43 -12.42
C LYS A 271 23.75 3.51 -13.03
N ALA A 272 23.18 4.45 -13.77
CA ALA A 272 23.91 5.54 -14.39
C ALA A 272 24.48 6.50 -13.35
N ASP A 273 23.73 6.85 -12.29
CA ASP A 273 24.22 7.69 -11.19
C ASP A 273 25.41 7.04 -10.48
N VAL A 274 25.29 5.76 -10.10
CA VAL A 274 26.38 5.01 -9.48
C VAL A 274 27.62 4.98 -10.38
N ARG A 275 27.45 4.69 -11.68
CA ARG A 275 28.54 4.68 -12.65
C ARG A 275 29.20 6.05 -12.77
N ALA A 276 28.42 7.12 -12.84
CA ALA A 276 28.94 8.48 -12.98
C ALA A 276 29.74 8.91 -11.74
N ARG A 277 29.18 8.71 -10.54
CA ARG A 277 29.84 9.06 -9.27
C ARG A 277 31.13 8.27 -9.07
N LEU A 278 31.07 6.96 -9.28
CA LEU A 278 32.24 6.09 -9.12
C LEU A 278 33.29 6.38 -10.20
N GLY A 279 32.88 6.50 -11.46
CA GLY A 279 33.76 6.82 -12.59
C GLY A 279 34.52 8.14 -12.37
N LYS A 280 33.85 9.17 -11.84
CA LYS A 280 34.48 10.44 -11.48
C LYS A 280 35.56 10.30 -10.40
N ARG A 281 35.37 9.39 -9.43
CA ARG A 281 36.37 9.14 -8.37
C ARG A 281 37.51 8.22 -8.82
N LEU A 282 37.25 7.35 -9.80
CA LEU A 282 38.24 6.47 -10.40
C LEU A 282 39.01 7.09 -11.57
N GLY A 283 38.58 8.25 -12.09
CA GLY A 283 39.20 8.90 -13.25
C GLY A 283 38.90 8.19 -14.58
N VAL A 284 37.79 7.46 -14.67
CA VAL A 284 37.38 6.68 -15.85
C VAL A 284 36.04 7.15 -16.43
N ALA A 285 35.57 8.32 -16.01
CA ALA A 285 34.36 8.96 -16.50
C ALA A 285 34.62 9.73 -17.79
#